data_AF-A0A843B2F3-F1
#
_entry.id   AF-A0A843B2F3-F1
#
_cell.length_a   1.000
_cell.length_b   1.000
_cell.length_c   1.000
_cell.angle_alpha   90.00
_cell.angle_beta   90.00
_cell.angle_gamma   90.00
#
_symmetry.space_group_name_H-M   'P 1'
#
loop_
_entity.id
_entity.type
_entity.pdbx_description
1 polymer ?
#
loop_
_entity_poly.entity_id
_entity_poly.type
_entity_poly.pdbx_seq_one_letter_code
_entity_poly.pdbx_strand_id
1 'polypeptide(L)' 'MRKDMKVKCPREGCNYYASAEGAEDAVVDMQEHLKEVHGTDESPEEIRKSLEGDIKNRSRSRI' A
#
# COMPACT_ATOMS: atom_id res chain seq x y z
N MET A 1 19.10 -1.36 10.46
CA MET A 1 17.96 -2.24 10.11
C MET A 1 16.98 -1.39 9.33
N ARG A 2 16.89 -1.57 8.01
CA ARG A 2 15.90 -0.85 7.18
C ARG A 2 14.52 -1.38 7.60
N LYS A 3 13.57 -0.47 7.78
CA LYS A 3 12.26 -0.78 8.38
C LYS A 3 11.32 -1.04 7.21
N ASP A 4 11.21 -2.29 6.77
CA ASP A 4 10.35 -2.65 5.65
C ASP A 4 8.90 -2.23 5.97
N MET A 5 8.34 -1.47 5.04
CA MET A 5 6.98 -0.96 5.12
C MET A 5 6.02 -1.99 4.54
N LYS A 6 5.24 -2.64 5.41
CA LYS A 6 4.15 -3.51 4.96
C LYS A 6 2.86 -2.69 4.92
N VAL A 7 2.26 -2.61 3.75
CA VAL A 7 0.95 -1.99 3.52
C VAL A 7 -0.01 -3.06 3.05
N LYS A 8 -1.22 -3.05 3.60
CA LYS A 8 -2.27 -4.00 3.22
C LYS A 8 -3.03 -3.50 2.00
N CYS A 9 -3.43 -4.41 1.11
CA CYS A 9 -4.32 -4.07 0.01
C CYS A 9 -5.63 -3.48 0.56
N PRO A 10 -6.09 -2.32 0.05
CA PRO A 10 -7.31 -1.68 0.52
C PRO A 10 -8.59 -2.43 0.10
N ARG A 11 -8.51 -3.45 -0.76
CA ARG A 11 -9.69 -4.23 -1.12
C ARG A 11 -10.14 -5.15 0.00
N GLU A 12 -11.42 -5.01 0.32
CA GLU A 12 -12.12 -5.89 1.25
C GLU A 12 -12.05 -7.35 0.76
N GLY A 13 -11.58 -8.25 1.63
CA GLY A 13 -11.35 -9.66 1.30
C GLY A 13 -9.97 -9.97 0.72
N CYS A 14 -9.16 -8.98 0.36
CA CYS A 14 -7.78 -9.20 -0.08
C CYS A 14 -6.80 -9.16 1.10
N ASN A 15 -6.04 -10.24 1.30
CA ASN A 15 -5.00 -10.35 2.32
C ASN A 15 -3.59 -10.15 1.75
N TYR A 16 -3.47 -9.50 0.59
CA TYR A 16 -2.19 -9.14 0.03
C TYR A 16 -1.53 -8.00 0.83
N TYR A 17 -0.23 -8.12 1.06
CA TYR A 17 0.59 -7.11 1.72
C TYR A 17 1.80 -6.80 0.84
N ALA A 18 1.83 -5.59 0.28
CA ALA A 18 3.04 -5.11 -0.39
C ALA A 18 4.08 -4.78 0.68
N SER A 19 5.28 -5.34 0.54
CA SER A 19 6.43 -4.98 1.35
C SER A 19 7.34 -4.09 0.54
N ALA A 20 7.49 -2.84 0.98
CA ALA A 20 8.20 -1.81 0.26
C ALA A 20 9.19 -1.07 1.16
N GLU A 21 10.26 -0.54 0.59
CA GLU A 21 11.20 0.32 1.33
C GLU A 21 10.65 1.74 1.55
N GLY A 22 9.63 2.15 0.79
CA GLY A 22 8.99 3.47 0.88
C GLY A 22 7.58 3.50 0.31
N ALA A 23 6.88 4.63 0.49
CA ALA A 23 5.49 4.79 0.06
C ALA A 23 5.33 4.66 -1.47
N GLU A 24 6.29 5.12 -2.26
CA GLU A 24 6.24 5.07 -3.72
C GLU A 24 6.34 3.64 -4.24
N ASP A 25 7.31 2.88 -3.71
CA ASP A 25 7.53 1.46 -4.03
C ASP A 25 6.31 0.61 -3.67
N ALA A 26 5.68 0.90 -2.51
CA ALA A 26 4.45 0.25 -2.08
C ALA A 26 3.24 0.55 -2.99
N VAL A 27 3.18 1.75 -3.55
CA VAL A 27 2.09 2.16 -4.46
C VAL A 27 2.23 1.48 -5.81
N VAL A 28 3.46 1.37 -6.33
CA VAL A 28 3.72 0.69 -7.62
C VAL A 28 3.37 -0.79 -7.52
N ASP A 29 3.83 -1.48 -6.47
CA ASP A 29 3.52 -2.89 -6.24
C ASP A 29 2.00 -3.12 -6.05
N MET A 30 1.35 -2.25 -5.28
CA MET A 30 -0.11 -2.31 -5.09
C MET A 30 -0.89 -2.01 -6.37
N GLN A 31 -0.39 -1.12 -7.22
CA GLN A 31 -1.03 -0.81 -8.49
C GLN A 31 -1.01 -2.02 -9.43
N GLU A 32 0.14 -2.68 -9.55
CA GLU A 32 0.27 -3.90 -10.34
C GLU A 32 -0.67 -5.00 -9.79
N HIS A 33 -0.67 -5.19 -8.47
CA HIS A 33 -1.57 -6.13 -7.81
C HIS A 33 -3.07 -5.82 -8.06
N LEU A 34 -3.49 -4.56 -7.93
CA LEU A 34 -4.89 -4.16 -8.17
C LEU A 34 -5.30 -4.36 -9.63
N LYS A 35 -4.38 -4.11 -10.56
CA LYS A 35 -4.63 -4.33 -11.99
C LYS A 35 -4.72 -5.80 -12.34
N GLU A 36 -3.81 -6.63 -11.84
CA GLU A 36 -3.74 -8.05 -12.20
C GLU A 36 -4.75 -8.91 -11.43
N VAL A 37 -4.90 -8.68 -10.12
CA VAL A 37 -5.76 -9.49 -9.25
C VAL A 37 -7.19 -8.98 -9.21
N HIS A 38 -7.36 -7.64 -9.18
CA HIS A 38 -8.67 -7.02 -9.09
C HIS A 38 -9.18 -6.47 -10.42
N GLY A 39 -8.39 -6.52 -11.51
CA GLY A 39 -8.79 -5.99 -12.81
C GLY A 39 -9.10 -4.49 -12.79
N THR A 40 -8.62 -3.79 -11.76
CA THR A 40 -8.97 -2.39 -11.49
C THR A 40 -7.80 -1.50 -11.87
N ASP A 41 -8.00 -0.62 -12.85
CA ASP A 41 -7.04 0.42 -13.22
C ASP A 41 -7.21 1.60 -12.25
N GLU A 42 -6.71 1.43 -11.02
CA GLU A 42 -6.74 2.49 -10.02
C GLU A 42 -5.50 3.38 -10.19
N SER A 43 -5.71 4.70 -10.13
CA SER A 43 -4.61 5.65 -10.26
C SER A 43 -3.68 5.56 -9.04
N PRO A 44 -2.36 5.73 -9.23
CA PRO A 44 -1.39 5.61 -8.15
C PRO A 44 -1.65 6.63 -7.03
N GLU A 45 -2.26 7.78 -7.34
CA GLU A 45 -2.66 8.78 -6.35
C GLU A 45 -3.79 8.29 -5.43
N GLU A 46 -4.79 7.58 -5.96
CA GLU A 46 -5.91 7.03 -5.19
C GLU A 46 -5.45 5.85 -4.32
N ILE A 47 -4.58 5.01 -4.87
CA ILE A 47 -3.91 3.93 -4.13
C ILE A 47 -3.08 4.54 -3.00
N ARG A 48 -2.26 5.55 -3.31
CA ARG A 48 -1.46 6.25 -2.30
C ARG A 48 -2.32 6.83 -1.21
N LYS A 49 -3.43 7.48 -1.54
CA LYS A 49 -4.36 8.09 -0.57
C LYS A 49 -5.04 7.04 0.31
N SER A 50 -5.41 5.89 -0.26
CA SER A 50 -5.96 4.75 0.48
C SER A 50 -4.93 4.11 1.40
N LEU A 51 -3.68 4.00 0.94
CA LEU A 51 -2.55 3.53 1.74
C LEU A 51 -2.05 4.59 2.73
N GLU A 52 -2.26 5.87 2.48
CA GLU A 52 -1.75 6.97 3.31
C GLU A 52 -2.27 6.87 4.74
N GLY A 53 -3.52 6.40 4.92
CA GLY A 53 -4.07 6.09 6.24
C GLY A 53 -3.21 5.09 7.01
N ASP A 54 -2.82 4.00 6.36
CA ASP A 54 -1.99 2.93 6.92
C ASP A 54 -0.54 3.39 7.13
N ILE A 55 0.00 4.13 6.15
CA ILE A 55 1.36 4.67 6.15
C ILE A 55 1.56 5.71 7.27
N LYS A 56 0.59 6.60 7.43
CA LYS A 56 0.59 7.68 8.43
C LYS A 56 0.32 7.15 9.83
N ASN A 57 -0.52 6.12 9.98
CA ASN A 57 -0.78 5.50 11.29
C ASN A 57 0.48 4.86 11.89
N ARG A 58 1.33 4.24 11.06
CA ARG A 58 2.62 3.68 11.48
C ARG A 58 3.65 4.76 11.82
N SER A 59 3.54 5.93 11.20
CA SER A 59 4.39 7.10 11.48
C SER A 59 4.00 7.81 12.78
N ARG A 60 2.74 7.71 13.19
CA ARG A 60 2.21 8.30 14.44
C ARG A 60 2.37 7.42 15.68
N SER A 61 2.63 6.12 15.52
CA SER A 61 2.84 5.17 16.63
C SER A 61 4.26 5.22 17.24
N ARG A 62 4.95 6.36 17.15
CA ARG A 62 6.23 6.63 17.85
C ARG A 62 6.04 7.66 18.98
N ILE A 63 4.96 7.56 19.76
CA ILE A 63 4.81 8.26 21.05
C ILE A 63 4.90 7.22 22.15
#